data_AF-A0A1V6TFT5-F1
#
_entry.id   AF-A0A1V6TFT5-F1
#
_cell.length_a   1.000
_cell.length_b   1.000
_cell.length_c   1.000
_cell.angle_alpha   90.00
_cell.angle_beta   90.00
_cell.angle_gamma   90.00
#
_symmetry.space_group_name_H-M   'P 1'
#
loop_
_entity.id
_entity.type
_entity.pdbx_description
1 polymer ?
#
loop_
_entity_poly.entity_id
_entity_poly.type
_entity_poly.pdbx_seq_one_letter_code
_entity_poly.pdbx_strand_id
1 'polypeptide(L)'
;MKVSNLIAFAASASAATIQSRQALNLGIGKFHADCIPHSTYCSYDFTVTSDPVLPESHCNAFIQGPDQLPSISEGSCKDNAAYTWSVTDKADGGLDFAIWYPFNSRSNITYCHSIPASQINTKNNGAVQTEHYRGPVNFTAAVFDCPSA
;
A
#
# COMPACT_ATOMS: atom_id res chain seq x y z
N MET A 1 34.01 54.46 39.94
CA MET A 1 32.81 53.87 39.30
C MET A 1 33.30 52.94 38.20
N LYS A 2 33.05 51.63 38.31
CA LYS A 2 33.36 50.62 37.28
C LYS A 2 32.04 50.08 36.76
N VAL A 3 31.78 50.23 35.46
CA VAL A 3 30.57 49.72 34.81
C VAL A 3 30.99 48.52 33.97
N SER A 4 30.38 47.37 34.25
CA SER A 4 30.64 46.10 33.59
C SER A 4 29.76 45.98 32.33
N ASN A 5 30.37 45.72 31.17
CA ASN A 5 29.65 45.43 29.93
C ASN A 5 29.20 43.97 29.90
N LEU A 6 27.88 43.75 29.94
CA LEU A 6 27.26 42.46 29.64
C LEU A 6 26.97 42.39 28.13
N ILE A 7 27.69 41.53 27.41
CA ILE A 7 27.42 41.20 26.01
C ILE A 7 26.32 40.15 25.99
N ALA A 8 25.12 40.51 25.51
CA ALA A 8 24.01 39.60 25.30
C ALA A 8 24.20 38.82 23.99
N PHE A 9 24.30 37.49 24.07
CA PHE A 9 24.20 36.62 22.91
C PHE A 9 22.72 36.47 22.51
N ALA A 10 22.34 37.07 21.39
CA ALA A 10 21.05 36.81 20.77
C ALA A 10 21.06 35.39 20.17
N ALA A 11 20.36 34.46 20.81
CA ALA A 11 20.10 33.14 20.26
C ALA A 11 19.12 33.29 19.08
N SER A 12 19.62 33.16 17.85
CA SER A 12 18.77 32.99 16.67
C SER A 12 18.08 31.63 16.78
N ALA A 13 16.81 31.63 17.16
CA ALA A 13 15.96 30.45 17.05
C ALA A 13 15.82 30.12 15.56
N SER A 14 16.53 29.11 15.08
CA SER A 14 16.32 28.57 13.74
C SER A 14 14.89 28.03 13.68
N ALA A 15 14.03 28.71 12.94
CA ALA A 15 12.74 28.19 12.55
C ALA A 15 12.98 27.00 11.62
N ALA A 16 13.03 25.79 12.18
CA ALA A 16 12.91 24.58 11.38
C ALA A 16 11.55 24.64 10.69
N THR A 17 11.55 24.80 9.37
CA THR A 17 10.36 24.69 8.54
C THR A 17 9.73 23.33 8.85
N ILE A 18 8.50 23.34 9.37
CA ILE A 18 7.72 22.13 9.62
C ILE A 18 7.54 21.46 8.26
N GLN A 19 8.33 20.43 7.99
CA GLN A 19 8.12 19.55 6.85
C GLN A 19 6.72 18.97 7.00
N SER A 20 5.89 19.10 5.97
CA SER A 20 4.56 18.51 5.90
C SER A 20 4.60 17.11 6.51
N ARG A 21 3.83 16.87 7.58
CA ARG A 21 3.78 15.57 8.25
C ARG A 21 3.43 14.53 7.19
N GLN A 22 4.33 13.57 6.96
CA GLN A 22 4.10 12.47 6.03
C GLN A 22 2.80 11.77 6.43
N ALA A 23 1.93 11.49 5.45
CA ALA A 23 0.73 10.72 5.70
C ALA A 23 1.15 9.31 6.16
N LEU A 24 0.79 8.96 7.39
CA LEU A 24 1.09 7.66 7.99
C LEU A 24 0.18 6.54 7.45
N ASN A 25 -0.89 6.95 6.78
CA ASN A 25 -1.97 6.12 6.28
C ASN A 25 -2.21 6.44 4.81
N LEU A 26 -2.56 5.43 4.04
CA LEU A 26 -2.95 5.53 2.64
C LEU A 26 -4.29 4.82 2.45
N GLY A 27 -5.24 5.51 1.83
CA GLY A 27 -6.57 4.95 1.55
C GLY A 27 -6.51 4.05 0.33
N ILE A 28 -6.91 2.78 0.51
CA ILE A 28 -7.13 1.82 -0.57
C ILE A 28 -8.63 1.64 -0.75
N GLY A 29 -9.11 1.84 -1.97
CA GLY A 29 -10.52 1.76 -2.32
C GLY A 29 -10.77 0.73 -3.41
N LYS A 30 -12.04 0.30 -3.51
CA LYS A 30 -12.52 -0.61 -4.56
C LYS A 30 -11.62 -1.84 -4.76
N PHE A 31 -11.05 -2.37 -3.68
CA PHE A 31 -10.13 -3.49 -3.76
C PHE A 31 -10.87 -4.77 -4.12
N HIS A 32 -10.47 -5.36 -5.24
CA HIS A 32 -10.96 -6.62 -5.79
C HIS A 32 -9.78 -7.50 -6.17
N ALA A 33 -9.90 -8.79 -5.86
CA ALA A 33 -8.95 -9.80 -6.28
C ALA A 33 -9.72 -11.10 -6.55
N ASP A 34 -9.66 -11.60 -7.78
CA ASP A 34 -10.45 -12.74 -8.21
C ASP A 34 -9.70 -13.58 -9.27
N CYS A 35 -9.71 -14.89 -9.10
CA CYS A 35 -9.35 -15.83 -10.16
C CYS A 35 -10.56 -16.20 -11.01
N ILE A 36 -10.40 -16.19 -12.33
CA ILE A 36 -11.52 -16.37 -13.27
C ILE A 36 -11.75 -17.87 -13.47
N PRO A 37 -12.96 -18.39 -13.18
CA PRO A 37 -13.27 -19.81 -13.40
C PRO A 37 -13.02 -20.24 -14.86
N HIS A 38 -12.37 -21.38 -15.03
CA HIS A 38 -11.98 -21.95 -16.33
C HIS A 38 -11.01 -21.10 -17.16
N SER A 39 -10.45 -20.05 -16.56
CA SER A 39 -9.35 -19.26 -17.12
C SER A 39 -8.06 -19.60 -16.40
N THR A 40 -6.93 -19.32 -17.03
CA THR A 40 -5.61 -19.40 -16.39
C THR A 40 -5.22 -18.10 -15.70
N TYR A 41 -6.12 -17.12 -15.59
CA TYR A 41 -5.83 -15.77 -15.15
C TYR A 41 -6.60 -15.35 -13.90
N CYS A 42 -5.94 -14.54 -13.07
CA CYS A 42 -6.55 -13.75 -12.00
C CYS A 42 -6.35 -12.27 -12.24
N SER A 43 -7.19 -11.49 -11.59
CA SER A 43 -7.14 -10.04 -11.60
C SER A 43 -7.04 -9.48 -10.20
N TYR A 44 -6.25 -8.44 -10.04
CA TYR A 44 -6.30 -7.51 -8.92
C TYR A 44 -6.69 -6.14 -9.48
N ASP A 45 -7.59 -5.42 -8.82
CA ASP A 45 -8.03 -4.08 -9.20
C ASP A 45 -8.33 -3.28 -7.93
N PHE A 46 -7.81 -2.06 -7.83
CA PHE A 46 -8.06 -1.17 -6.70
C PHE A 46 -7.74 0.28 -7.05
N THR A 47 -8.15 1.19 -6.17
CA THR A 47 -7.80 2.60 -6.24
C THR A 47 -7.02 3.06 -5.02
N VAL A 48 -6.19 4.08 -5.22
CA VAL A 48 -5.38 4.70 -4.18
C VAL A 48 -5.79 6.16 -4.05
N THR A 49 -6.14 6.57 -2.83
CA THR A 49 -6.46 7.96 -2.48
C THR A 49 -5.36 8.50 -1.58
N SER A 50 -4.43 9.26 -2.16
CA SER A 50 -3.31 9.86 -1.42
C SER A 50 -3.64 11.24 -0.83
N ASP A 51 -4.49 12.00 -1.52
CA ASP A 51 -5.05 13.27 -1.06
C ASP A 51 -6.52 13.33 -1.52
N PRO A 52 -7.48 13.67 -0.65
CA PRO A 52 -8.90 13.73 -1.00
C PRO A 52 -9.25 14.76 -2.08
N VAL A 53 -8.35 15.71 -2.36
CA VAL A 53 -8.52 16.73 -3.41
C VAL A 53 -7.97 16.27 -4.76
N LEU A 54 -7.13 15.24 -4.77
CA LEU A 54 -6.55 14.69 -6.00
C LEU A 54 -7.39 13.52 -6.54
N PRO A 55 -7.37 13.28 -7.86
CA PRO A 55 -7.98 12.09 -8.44
C PRO A 55 -7.38 10.81 -7.85
N GLU A 56 -8.22 9.78 -7.68
CA GLU A 56 -7.77 8.45 -7.30
C GLU A 56 -6.83 7.88 -8.37
N SER A 57 -5.78 7.17 -7.96
CA SER A 57 -4.90 6.43 -8.89
C SER A 57 -5.40 5.01 -9.03
N HIS A 58 -5.63 4.52 -10.25
CA HIS A 58 -6.08 3.15 -10.50
C HIS A 58 -4.89 2.20 -10.66
N CYS A 59 -4.96 1.08 -9.94
CA CYS A 59 -3.92 0.06 -9.89
C CYS A 59 -4.53 -1.29 -10.22
N ASN A 60 -3.90 -2.04 -11.11
CA ASN A 60 -4.39 -3.35 -11.50
C ASN A 60 -3.27 -4.28 -11.97
N ALA A 61 -3.58 -5.57 -11.94
CA ALA A 61 -2.76 -6.60 -12.55
C ALA A 61 -3.66 -7.70 -13.10
N PHE A 62 -3.32 -8.20 -14.29
CA PHE A 62 -3.95 -9.36 -14.90
C PHE A 62 -2.88 -10.39 -15.21
N ILE A 63 -2.82 -11.45 -14.41
CA ILE A 63 -1.68 -12.37 -14.37
C ILE A 63 -2.13 -13.81 -14.32
N GLN A 64 -1.22 -14.72 -14.70
CA GLN A 64 -1.51 -16.15 -14.68
C GLN A 64 -1.48 -16.71 -13.25
N GLY A 65 -2.48 -17.51 -12.89
CA GLY A 65 -2.65 -18.09 -11.56
C GLY A 65 -3.97 -18.84 -11.41
N PRO A 66 -4.27 -19.86 -12.22
CA PRO A 66 -5.62 -20.37 -12.48
C PRO A 66 -6.55 -20.53 -11.27
N ASP A 67 -6.01 -21.00 -10.14
CA ASP A 67 -6.80 -21.50 -9.01
C ASP A 67 -6.60 -20.72 -7.72
N GLN A 68 -5.43 -20.13 -7.50
CA GLN A 68 -5.06 -19.39 -6.28
C GLN A 68 -4.66 -17.97 -6.64
N LEU A 69 -5.03 -17.02 -5.78
CA LEU A 69 -4.67 -15.62 -5.93
C LEU A 69 -3.13 -15.50 -5.92
N PRO A 70 -2.49 -15.17 -7.05
CA PRO A 70 -1.05 -15.27 -7.16
C PRO A 70 -0.33 -14.07 -6.55
N SER A 71 0.80 -14.33 -5.89
CA SER A 71 1.74 -13.28 -5.48
C SER A 71 2.14 -12.36 -6.65
N ILE A 72 2.26 -11.06 -6.35
CA ILE A 72 2.70 -10.00 -7.26
C ILE A 72 3.86 -9.28 -6.59
N SER A 73 5.03 -9.22 -7.23
CA SER A 73 6.19 -8.53 -6.68
C SER A 73 6.26 -7.05 -7.05
N GLU A 74 5.86 -6.67 -8.26
CA GLU A 74 6.00 -5.31 -8.79
C GLU A 74 4.80 -4.93 -9.68
N GLY A 75 3.63 -4.83 -9.08
CA GLY A 75 2.45 -4.24 -9.72
C GLY A 75 2.62 -2.73 -9.89
N SER A 76 1.95 -2.16 -10.89
CA SER A 76 1.98 -0.71 -11.17
C SER A 76 0.58 -0.12 -11.17
N CYS A 77 0.50 1.21 -11.08
CA CYS A 77 -0.75 1.96 -11.22
C CYS A 77 -0.73 2.72 -12.54
N LYS A 78 -1.74 2.49 -13.39
CA LYS A 78 -1.77 2.99 -14.76
C LYS A 78 -1.75 4.52 -14.82
N ASP A 79 -2.48 5.15 -13.91
CA ASP A 79 -2.63 6.61 -13.89
C ASP A 79 -1.55 7.30 -13.05
N ASN A 80 -0.75 6.52 -12.32
CA ASN A 80 0.31 7.03 -11.48
C ASN A 80 1.47 6.03 -11.35
N ALA A 81 2.41 6.13 -12.29
CA ALA A 81 3.58 5.26 -12.35
C ALA A 81 4.55 5.41 -11.17
N ALA A 82 4.34 6.38 -10.26
CA ALA A 82 5.16 6.51 -9.06
C ALA A 82 4.82 5.44 -8.00
N TYR A 83 3.60 4.89 -8.03
CA TYR A 83 3.19 3.81 -7.15
C TYR A 83 3.59 2.46 -7.71
N THR A 84 4.24 1.68 -6.88
CA THR A 84 4.49 0.25 -7.08
C THR A 84 3.86 -0.51 -5.92
N TRP A 85 3.33 -1.70 -6.18
CA TRP A 85 2.64 -2.47 -5.17
C TRP A 85 2.95 -3.97 -5.30
N SER A 86 2.71 -4.70 -4.23
CA SER A 86 2.89 -6.13 -4.15
C SER A 86 1.77 -6.79 -3.36
N VAL A 87 1.58 -8.07 -3.65
CA VAL A 87 0.78 -9.00 -2.86
C VAL A 87 1.64 -10.22 -2.63
N THR A 88 1.79 -10.66 -1.39
CA THR A 88 2.56 -11.86 -1.05
C THR A 88 1.65 -12.87 -0.35
N ASP A 89 1.71 -14.12 -0.77
CA ASP A 89 0.94 -15.19 -0.14
C ASP A 89 1.48 -15.50 1.26
N LYS A 90 0.57 -15.64 2.22
CA LYS A 90 0.91 -16.02 3.59
C LYS A 90 0.74 -17.52 3.78
N ALA A 91 1.52 -18.09 4.70
CA ALA A 91 1.45 -19.51 5.03
C ALA A 91 0.07 -19.95 5.58
N ASP A 92 -0.72 -19.01 6.12
CA ASP A 92 -2.07 -19.28 6.64
C ASP A 92 -3.17 -19.20 5.56
N GLY A 93 -2.83 -18.92 4.29
CA GLY A 93 -3.77 -18.71 3.20
C GLY A 93 -4.34 -17.28 3.10
N GLY A 94 -3.80 -16.34 3.88
CA GLY A 94 -4.04 -14.91 3.70
C GLY A 94 -3.07 -14.29 2.68
N LEU A 95 -3.12 -12.98 2.56
CA LEU A 95 -2.25 -12.19 1.69
C LEU A 95 -1.64 -11.01 2.47
N ASP A 96 -0.40 -10.64 2.19
CA ASP A 96 0.17 -9.37 2.64
C ASP A 96 0.23 -8.40 1.45
N PHE A 97 -0.53 -7.32 1.55
CA PHE A 97 -0.54 -6.23 0.59
C PHE A 97 0.47 -5.17 1.00
N ALA A 98 1.27 -4.69 0.05
CA ALA A 98 2.14 -3.53 0.24
C ALA A 98 2.07 -2.60 -0.98
N ILE A 99 2.21 -1.31 -0.73
CA ILE A 99 2.29 -0.28 -1.77
C ILE A 99 3.31 0.77 -1.36
N TRP A 100 4.13 1.20 -2.29
CA TRP A 100 5.19 2.16 -2.04
C TRP A 100 5.39 3.13 -3.20
N TYR A 101 6.04 4.24 -2.87
CA TYR A 101 6.50 5.23 -3.84
C TYR A 101 7.85 5.80 -3.39
N PRO A 102 8.66 6.31 -4.33
CA PRO A 102 9.94 6.93 -3.99
C PRO A 102 9.69 8.24 -3.22
N PHE A 103 10.11 8.30 -1.96
CA PHE A 103 10.04 9.50 -1.15
C PHE A 103 11.18 10.47 -1.49
N ASN A 104 12.35 9.92 -1.78
CA ASN A 104 13.49 10.63 -2.33
C ASN A 104 14.37 9.64 -3.12
N SER A 105 15.51 10.09 -3.62
CA SER A 105 16.43 9.27 -4.43
C SER A 105 17.05 8.07 -3.69
N ARG A 106 16.83 7.93 -2.38
CA ARG A 106 17.47 6.93 -1.52
C ARG A 106 16.49 6.07 -0.72
N SER A 107 15.21 6.42 -0.69
CA SER A 107 14.23 5.72 0.14
C SER A 107 12.83 5.77 -0.44
N ASN A 108 12.11 4.67 -0.25
CA ASN A 108 10.67 4.58 -0.51
C ASN A 108 9.91 4.76 0.81
N ILE A 109 8.68 5.27 0.73
CA ILE A 109 7.69 5.07 1.80
C ILE A 109 6.83 3.90 1.39
N THR A 110 6.72 2.92 2.28
CA THR A 110 5.90 1.72 2.10
C THR A 110 4.75 1.71 3.08
N TYR A 111 3.56 1.39 2.59
CA TYR A 111 2.34 1.17 3.37
C TYR A 111 1.93 -0.28 3.21
N CYS A 112 1.53 -0.94 4.29
CA CYS A 112 1.15 -2.34 4.25
C CYS A 112 -0.24 -2.57 4.85
N HIS A 113 -0.83 -3.69 4.47
CA HIS A 113 -2.09 -4.19 5.03
C HIS A 113 -2.08 -5.72 4.97
N SER A 114 -2.35 -6.38 6.09
CA SER A 114 -2.48 -7.84 6.10
C SER A 114 -3.93 -8.25 5.87
N ILE A 115 -4.15 -9.07 4.84
CA ILE A 115 -5.44 -9.66 4.49
C ILE A 115 -5.49 -11.05 5.14
N PRO A 116 -6.35 -11.28 6.14
CA PRO A 116 -6.44 -12.58 6.79
C PRO A 116 -7.07 -13.62 5.86
N ALA A 117 -6.71 -14.90 6.05
CA ALA A 117 -7.25 -16.02 5.28
C ALA A 117 -8.78 -16.10 5.29
N SER A 118 -9.44 -15.61 6.35
CA SER A 118 -10.91 -15.54 6.43
C SER A 118 -11.55 -14.60 5.39
N GLN A 119 -10.76 -13.72 4.77
CA GLN A 119 -11.19 -12.86 3.66
C GLN A 119 -10.90 -13.47 2.29
N ILE A 120 -10.24 -14.62 2.22
CA ILE A 120 -9.99 -15.37 0.98
C ILE A 120 -10.97 -16.56 0.95
N ASN A 121 -11.78 -16.63 -0.09
CA ASN A 121 -12.75 -17.69 -0.27
C ASN A 121 -12.41 -18.52 -1.51
N THR A 122 -12.23 -19.81 -1.31
CA THR A 122 -12.13 -20.78 -2.40
C THR A 122 -13.52 -21.22 -2.83
N LYS A 123 -13.86 -21.01 -4.10
CA LYS A 123 -15.09 -21.48 -4.72
C LYS A 123 -14.82 -22.70 -5.59
N ASN A 124 -15.63 -23.73 -5.40
CA ASN A 124 -15.63 -24.90 -6.27
C ASN A 124 -16.50 -24.63 -7.52
N ASN A 125 -15.89 -24.70 -8.70
CA ASN A 125 -16.56 -24.56 -10.00
C ASN A 125 -16.56 -25.89 -10.78
N GLY A 126 -16.74 -27.01 -10.06
CA GLY A 126 -16.74 -28.36 -10.61
C GLY A 126 -15.32 -28.91 -10.74
N ALA A 127 -14.69 -28.72 -11.91
CA ALA A 127 -13.37 -29.27 -12.20
C ALA A 127 -12.21 -28.40 -11.69
N VAL A 128 -12.48 -27.15 -11.30
CA VAL A 128 -11.49 -26.18 -10.81
C VAL A 128 -11.98 -25.54 -9.52
N GLN A 129 -11.03 -25.10 -8.70
CA GLN A 129 -11.30 -24.31 -7.49
C GLN A 129 -10.61 -22.97 -7.65
N THR A 130 -11.34 -21.87 -7.46
CA THR A 130 -10.79 -20.52 -7.65
C THR A 130 -10.87 -19.72 -6.37
N GLU A 131 -9.82 -18.99 -6.05
CA GLU A 131 -9.80 -18.05 -4.93
C GLU A 131 -10.37 -16.67 -5.29
N HIS A 132 -11.06 -16.10 -4.32
CA HIS A 132 -11.73 -14.81 -4.41
C HIS A 132 -11.56 -14.04 -3.11
N TYR A 133 -11.17 -12.77 -3.21
CA TYR A 133 -11.24 -11.86 -2.09
C TYR A 133 -12.70 -11.51 -1.74
N ARG A 134 -13.03 -11.55 -0.46
CA ARG A 134 -14.36 -11.24 0.10
C ARG A 134 -14.31 -10.30 1.30
N GLY A 135 -13.15 -9.69 1.55
CA GLY A 135 -12.99 -8.70 2.62
C GLY A 135 -13.56 -7.32 2.24
N PRO A 136 -13.32 -6.31 3.10
CA PRO A 136 -13.71 -4.94 2.82
C PRO A 136 -13.07 -4.38 1.55
N VAL A 137 -13.89 -3.84 0.64
CA VAL A 137 -13.37 -3.19 -0.58
C VAL A 137 -12.63 -1.88 -0.30
N ASN A 138 -12.77 -1.33 0.91
CA ASN A 138 -12.05 -0.14 1.34
C ASN A 138 -11.31 -0.46 2.64
N PHE A 139 -10.01 -0.17 2.68
CA PHE A 139 -9.19 -0.31 3.87
C PHE A 139 -8.05 0.73 3.87
N THR A 140 -7.43 0.88 5.03
CA THR A 140 -6.25 1.74 5.19
C THR A 140 -5.01 0.85 5.20
N ALA A 141 -4.04 1.18 4.35
CA ALA A 141 -2.68 0.67 4.47
C ALA A 141 -1.86 1.67 5.29
N ALA A 142 -1.04 1.18 6.22
CA ALA A 142 -0.27 2.03 7.12
C ALA A 142 1.22 1.67 7.08
N VAL A 143 2.07 2.66 7.33
CA VAL A 143 3.54 2.47 7.36
C VAL A 143 3.97 1.56 8.51
N PHE A 144 3.20 1.52 9.60
CA PHE A 144 3.48 0.70 10.78
C PHE A 144 2.94 -0.73 10.71
N ASP A 145 2.11 -1.02 9.71
CA ASP A 145 1.54 -2.36 9.50
C ASP A 145 2.47 -3.26 8.67
N CYS A 146 3.60 -2.72 8.21
CA CYS A 146 4.57 -3.49 7.46
C CYS A 146 5.28 -4.51 8.35
N PRO A 147 5.44 -5.76 7.89
CA PRO A 147 6.21 -6.75 8.62
C PRO A 147 7.61 -6.19 8.92
N SER A 148 8.05 -6.29 10.17
CA SER A 148 9.43 -6.01 10.54
C SER A 148 10.33 -6.98 9.76
N ALA A 149 11.33 -6.43 9.05
CA ALA A 149 12.36 -7.22 8.39
C ALA A 149 13.17 -8.07 9.40
#